data_AF-A0A925LY79-F1
#
_entry.id   AF-A0A925LY79-F1
#
_cell.length_a   1.000
_cell.length_b   1.000
_cell.length_c   1.000
_cell.angle_alpha   90.00
_cell.angle_beta   90.00
_cell.angle_gamma   90.00
#
_symmetry.space_group_name_H-M   'P 1'
#
loop_
_entity.id
_entity.type
_entity.pdbx_description
1 polymer ?
#
loop_
_entity_poly.entity_id
_entity_poly.type
_entity_poly.pdbx_seq_one_letter_code
_entity_poly.pdbx_strand_id
1 'polypeptide(L)'
;MSRERLAKGLLVAAALSTLIIPIVTDAIFLANAHMNNPAWLPHAKLHCAMSFFAAASLGLAALAVLKVRPTSDRFSMGLAAFLGSAFWIGLIASGLLPGTSYGFLNDPVLGNVRPTQFGGISIYPNVMAGVITIAIALTGYWLTGQRHSVARSQ
;
A
#
# COMPACT_ATOMS: atom_id res chain seq x y z
N MET A 1 24.88 6.67 -3.46
CA MET A 1 24.27 5.37 -3.07
C MET A 1 24.32 4.43 -4.27
N SER A 2 24.69 3.15 -4.10
CA SER A 2 24.69 2.23 -5.25
C SER A 2 23.26 1.94 -5.71
N ARG A 3 23.09 1.70 -7.01
CA ARG A 3 21.78 1.41 -7.61
C ARG A 3 21.07 0.23 -6.95
N GLU A 4 21.79 -0.83 -6.63
CA GLU A 4 21.23 -2.01 -5.96
C GLU A 4 20.70 -1.68 -4.56
N ARG A 5 21.40 -0.80 -3.82
CA ARG A 5 20.93 -0.29 -2.53
C ARG A 5 19.70 0.60 -2.69
N LEU A 6 19.65 1.44 -3.73
CA LEU A 6 18.47 2.24 -4.04
C LEU A 6 17.26 1.35 -4.36
N ALA A 7 17.42 0.38 -5.26
CA ALA A 7 16.36 -0.55 -5.65
C ALA A 7 15.79 -1.29 -4.43
N LYS A 8 16.67 -1.87 -3.62
CA LYS A 8 16.28 -2.58 -2.40
C LYS A 8 15.67 -1.65 -1.36
N GLY A 9 16.20 -0.44 -1.22
CA GLY A 9 15.66 0.59 -0.32
C GLY A 9 14.24 1.01 -0.68
N LEU A 10 13.93 1.21 -1.96
CA LEU A 10 12.57 1.53 -2.43
C LEU A 10 11.60 0.37 -2.17
N LEU A 11 12.02 -0.87 -2.42
CA LEU A 11 11.18 -2.04 -2.13
C LEU A 11 10.93 -2.21 -0.63
N VAL A 12 11.93 -1.96 0.21
CA VAL A 12 11.77 -1.93 1.68
C VAL A 12 10.81 -0.82 2.09
N ALA A 13 10.93 0.37 1.52
CA ALA A 13 10.03 1.49 1.81
C ALA A 13 8.57 1.16 1.46
N ALA A 14 8.33 0.51 0.30
CA ALA A 14 6.98 0.06 -0.07
C ALA A 14 6.44 -1.01 0.89
N ALA A 15 7.26 -1.98 1.27
CA ALA A 15 6.88 -3.01 2.24
C ALA A 15 6.55 -2.43 3.62
N LEU A 16 7.34 -1.46 4.10
CA LEU A 16 7.09 -0.75 5.35
C LEU A 16 5.83 0.13 5.28
N SER A 17 5.61 0.83 4.16
CA SER A 17 4.38 1.58 3.90
C SER A 17 3.15 0.67 4.08
N THR A 18 3.15 -0.49 3.42
CA THR A 18 2.07 -1.49 3.52
C THR A 18 1.90 -2.04 4.93
N LEU A 19 2.99 -2.31 5.65
CA LEU A 19 2.93 -2.82 7.02
C LEU A 19 2.39 -1.78 8.01
N ILE A 20 2.77 -0.51 7.87
CA ILE A 20 2.62 0.50 8.93
C ILE A 20 1.41 1.39 8.69
N ILE A 21 1.28 1.97 7.48
CA ILE A 21 0.34 3.06 7.25
C ILE A 21 -1.12 2.65 7.52
N PRO A 22 -1.64 1.53 6.98
CA PRO A 22 -3.03 1.15 7.19
C PRO A 22 -3.37 1.01 8.69
N ILE A 23 -2.50 0.37 9.45
CA ILE A 23 -2.71 0.11 10.88
C ILE A 23 -2.63 1.42 11.68
N VAL A 24 -1.57 2.19 11.49
CA VAL A 24 -1.37 3.43 12.24
C VAL A 24 -2.45 4.46 11.90
N THR A 25 -2.84 4.57 10.63
CA THR A 25 -3.89 5.49 10.22
C THR A 25 -5.24 5.06 10.79
N ASP A 26 -5.66 3.80 10.60
CA ASP A 26 -7.04 3.42 10.92
C ASP A 26 -7.24 3.02 12.38
N ALA A 27 -6.24 2.37 13.01
CA ALA A 27 -6.35 1.93 14.41
C ALA A 27 -5.96 3.03 15.42
N ILE A 28 -5.19 4.04 15.02
CA ILE A 28 -4.69 5.07 15.93
C ILE A 28 -5.27 6.44 15.56
N PHE A 29 -4.91 6.99 14.40
CA PHE A 29 -5.28 8.36 14.05
C PHE A 29 -6.77 8.52 13.74
N LEU A 30 -7.36 7.51 13.11
CA LEU A 30 -8.76 7.48 12.70
C LEU A 30 -9.53 6.38 13.44
N ALA A 31 -9.11 6.05 14.66
CA ALA A 31 -9.74 5.00 15.46
C ALA A 31 -11.25 5.24 15.63
N ASN A 32 -11.66 6.48 15.87
CA ASN A 32 -13.07 6.87 16.01
C ASN A 32 -13.86 6.82 14.69
N ALA A 33 -13.17 6.83 13.55
CA ALA A 33 -13.75 6.60 12.23
C ALA A 33 -13.94 5.10 11.92
N HIS A 34 -13.10 4.25 12.51
CA HIS A 34 -13.02 2.82 12.25
C HIS A 34 -13.35 1.99 13.50
N MET A 35 -12.33 1.47 14.19
CA MET A 35 -12.49 0.46 15.25
C MET A 35 -13.34 0.92 16.44
N ASN A 36 -13.26 2.20 16.79
CA ASN A 36 -14.03 2.80 17.89
C ASN A 36 -15.36 3.41 17.42
N ASN A 37 -15.66 3.40 16.12
CA ASN A 37 -16.93 3.95 15.61
C ASN A 37 -18.10 3.14 16.20
N PRO A 38 -19.00 3.74 17.02
CA PRO A 38 -20.11 3.03 17.62
C PRO A 38 -21.21 2.66 16.61
N ALA A 39 -21.26 3.34 15.46
CA ALA A 39 -22.26 3.06 14.43
C ALA A 39 -21.87 1.89 13.51
N TRP A 40 -20.61 1.47 13.51
CA TRP A 40 -20.16 0.31 12.74
C TRP A 40 -20.61 -0.98 13.41
N LEU A 41 -21.32 -1.81 12.64
CA LEU A 41 -21.66 -3.17 13.08
C LEU A 41 -20.39 -3.95 13.44
N PRO A 42 -20.45 -4.88 14.43
CA PRO A 42 -19.29 -5.69 14.80
C PRO A 42 -18.61 -6.41 13.61
N HIS A 43 -19.39 -6.82 12.60
CA HIS A 43 -18.87 -7.44 11.40
C HIS A 43 -18.04 -6.49 10.51
N ALA A 44 -18.39 -5.21 10.42
CA ALA A 44 -17.59 -4.21 9.70
C ALA A 44 -16.23 -4.02 10.39
N LYS A 45 -16.21 -4.01 11.74
CA LYS A 45 -14.98 -3.95 12.53
C LYS A 45 -14.10 -5.19 12.34
N LEU A 46 -14.70 -6.37 12.17
CA LEU A 46 -13.96 -7.58 11.80
C LEU A 46 -13.24 -7.41 10.45
N HIS A 47 -13.92 -6.93 9.41
CA HIS A 47 -13.30 -6.70 8.09
C HIS A 47 -12.19 -5.64 8.15
N CYS A 48 -12.37 -4.60 8.99
CA CYS A 48 -11.33 -3.60 9.25
C CYS A 48 -10.10 -4.25 9.90
N ALA A 49 -10.28 -5.04 10.96
CA ALA A 49 -9.19 -5.75 11.62
C ALA A 49 -8.52 -6.77 10.68
N MET A 50 -9.29 -7.51 9.89
CA MET A 50 -8.75 -8.42 8.86
C MET A 50 -7.87 -7.67 7.87
N SER A 51 -8.24 -6.45 7.48
CA SER A 51 -7.46 -5.60 6.59
C SER A 51 -6.11 -5.19 7.21
N PHE A 52 -6.08 -4.92 8.53
CA PHE A 52 -4.82 -4.64 9.25
C PHE A 52 -3.88 -5.84 9.22
N PHE A 53 -4.39 -7.03 9.52
CA PHE A 53 -3.59 -8.25 9.51
C PHE A 53 -3.15 -8.63 8.09
N ALA A 54 -4.01 -8.45 7.09
CA ALA A 54 -3.64 -8.66 5.70
C ALA A 54 -2.49 -7.74 5.27
N ALA A 55 -2.59 -6.44 5.57
CA ALA A 55 -1.54 -5.46 5.31
C ALA A 55 -0.23 -5.84 6.03
N ALA A 56 -0.31 -6.22 7.30
CA ALA A 56 0.84 -6.65 8.08
C ALA A 56 1.52 -7.89 7.49
N SER A 57 0.74 -8.94 7.18
CA SER A 57 1.24 -10.18 6.61
C SER A 57 1.91 -9.95 5.26
N LEU A 58 1.32 -9.13 4.39
CA LEU A 58 1.88 -8.80 3.07
C LEU A 58 3.18 -8.00 3.19
N GLY A 59 3.22 -6.96 4.03
CA GLY A 59 4.42 -6.17 4.26
C GLY A 59 5.56 -6.99 4.89
N LEU A 60 5.27 -7.81 5.90
CA LEU A 60 6.25 -8.71 6.53
C LEU A 60 6.77 -9.76 5.56
N ALA A 61 5.91 -10.35 4.73
CA ALA A 61 6.33 -11.31 3.71
C ALA A 61 7.27 -10.66 2.69
N ALA A 62 6.97 -9.45 2.23
CA ALA A 62 7.86 -8.68 1.35
C ALA A 62 9.22 -8.41 2.01
N LEU A 63 9.24 -7.97 3.28
CA LEU A 63 10.47 -7.75 4.03
C LEU A 63 11.28 -9.04 4.22
N ALA A 64 10.62 -10.17 4.48
CA ALA A 64 11.28 -11.46 4.61
C ALA A 64 11.99 -11.87 3.31
N VAL A 65 11.31 -11.73 2.16
CA VAL A 65 11.91 -11.96 0.84
C VAL A 65 13.10 -11.03 0.61
N LEU A 66 12.93 -9.72 0.85
CA LEU A 66 13.99 -8.73 0.66
C LEU A 66 15.19 -8.98 1.58
N LYS A 67 14.98 -9.48 2.81
CA LYS A 67 16.07 -9.76 3.75
C LYS A 67 16.99 -10.86 3.24
N VAL A 68 16.43 -11.95 2.70
CA VAL A 68 17.18 -13.17 2.38
C VAL A 68 17.60 -13.28 0.92
N ARG A 69 16.96 -12.55 0.00
CA ARG A 69 17.24 -12.65 -1.44
C ARG A 69 18.16 -11.52 -1.93
N PRO A 70 19.10 -11.81 -2.85
CA PRO A 70 19.94 -10.79 -3.46
C PRO A 70 19.13 -9.94 -4.45
N THR A 71 19.52 -8.68 -4.64
CA THR A 71 18.84 -7.75 -5.57
C THR A 71 18.92 -8.22 -7.04
N SER A 72 19.87 -9.09 -7.38
CA SER A 72 19.99 -9.72 -8.69
C SER A 72 18.91 -10.77 -8.98
N ASP A 73 18.24 -11.31 -7.96
CA ASP A 73 17.13 -12.24 -8.13
C ASP A 73 15.84 -11.48 -8.46
N ARG A 74 15.62 -11.28 -9.77
CA ARG A 74 14.50 -10.49 -10.26
C ARG A 74 13.13 -11.08 -9.93
N PHE A 75 13.00 -12.40 -9.88
CA PHE A 75 11.73 -13.02 -9.50
C PHE A 75 11.39 -12.65 -8.05
N SER A 76 12.35 -12.83 -7.14
CA SER A 76 12.16 -12.48 -5.72
C SER A 76 11.92 -10.98 -5.52
N MET A 77 12.60 -10.12 -6.27
CA MET A 77 12.36 -8.67 -6.19
C MET A 77 10.97 -8.29 -6.73
N GLY A 78 10.50 -8.96 -7.79
CA GLY A 78 9.15 -8.79 -8.32
C GLY A 78 8.08 -9.27 -7.33
N LEU A 79 8.30 -10.42 -6.69
CA LEU A 79 7.42 -10.93 -5.64
C LEU A 79 7.35 -9.96 -4.45
N ALA A 80 8.50 -9.44 -3.99
CA ALA A 80 8.53 -8.45 -2.92
C ALA A 80 7.81 -7.15 -3.31
N ALA A 81 7.96 -6.68 -4.56
CA ALA A 81 7.25 -5.50 -5.07
C ALA A 81 5.73 -5.72 -5.09
N PHE A 82 5.28 -6.89 -5.55
CA PHE A 82 3.86 -7.27 -5.56
C PHE A 82 3.30 -7.35 -4.14
N LEU A 83 3.95 -8.10 -3.24
CA LEU A 83 3.52 -8.24 -1.84
C LEU A 83 3.48 -6.88 -1.13
N GLY A 84 4.51 -6.04 -1.34
CA GLY A 84 4.58 -4.69 -0.81
C GLY A 84 3.59 -3.70 -1.44
N SER A 85 2.82 -4.12 -2.45
CA SER A 85 1.82 -3.29 -3.13
C SER A 85 0.40 -3.88 -3.09
N ALA A 86 0.25 -5.17 -2.79
CA ALA A 86 -1.00 -5.90 -3.00
C ALA A 86 -2.16 -5.33 -2.17
N PHE A 87 -1.91 -4.89 -0.94
CA PHE A 87 -2.92 -4.20 -0.12
C PHE A 87 -3.43 -2.92 -0.80
N TRP A 88 -2.51 -2.09 -1.31
CA TRP A 88 -2.86 -0.84 -2.00
C TRP A 88 -3.60 -1.06 -3.31
N ILE A 89 -3.21 -2.09 -4.07
CA ILE A 89 -3.92 -2.52 -5.26
C ILE A 89 -5.34 -2.93 -4.90
N GLY A 90 -5.52 -3.74 -3.84
CA GLY A 90 -6.82 -4.13 -3.32
C GLY A 90 -7.66 -2.93 -2.86
N LEU A 91 -7.06 -1.98 -2.15
CA LEU A 91 -7.71 -0.74 -1.74
C LEU A 91 -8.24 0.01 -2.95
N ILE A 92 -7.41 0.27 -3.96
CA ILE A 92 -7.84 0.99 -5.16
C ILE A 92 -8.91 0.20 -5.91
N ALA A 93 -8.71 -1.11 -6.12
CA ALA A 93 -9.67 -1.95 -6.83
C ALA A 93 -11.03 -2.05 -6.12
N SER A 94 -11.08 -1.88 -4.79
CA SER A 94 -12.33 -1.93 -4.03
C SER A 94 -13.36 -0.90 -4.51
N GLY A 95 -12.92 0.28 -4.96
CA GLY A 95 -13.79 1.33 -5.48
C GLY A 95 -14.51 0.97 -6.78
N LEU A 96 -14.14 -0.13 -7.44
CA LEU A 96 -14.88 -0.68 -8.58
C LEU A 96 -16.13 -1.47 -8.14
N LEU A 97 -16.20 -1.84 -6.86
CA LEU A 97 -17.32 -2.61 -6.31
C LEU A 97 -18.42 -1.67 -5.78
N PRO A 98 -19.69 -2.00 -6.04
CA PRO A 98 -20.81 -1.18 -5.60
C PRO A 98 -20.88 -1.11 -4.07
N GLY A 99 -21.22 0.08 -3.55
CA GLY A 99 -21.39 0.31 -2.10
C GLY A 99 -20.08 0.52 -1.34
N THR A 100 -18.93 0.57 -2.01
CA THR A 100 -17.65 0.95 -1.39
C THR A 100 -17.38 2.44 -1.50
N SER A 101 -16.52 2.97 -0.63
CA SER A 101 -16.09 4.37 -0.64
C SER A 101 -14.66 4.50 -0.12
N TYR A 102 -13.86 5.37 -0.73
CA TYR A 102 -12.51 5.68 -0.25
C TYR A 102 -12.49 6.66 0.94
N GLY A 103 -13.63 7.25 1.29
CA GLY A 103 -13.78 8.15 2.43
C GLY A 103 -15.03 7.83 3.27
N PHE A 104 -15.28 8.64 4.30
CA PHE A 104 -16.36 8.43 5.27
C PHE A 104 -17.71 9.02 4.81
N LEU A 105 -18.07 8.82 3.55
CA LEU A 105 -19.33 9.30 2.99
C LEU A 105 -20.52 8.69 3.74
N ASN A 106 -21.45 9.54 4.21
CA ASN A 106 -22.62 9.14 4.99
C ASN A 106 -22.30 8.44 6.33
N ASP A 107 -21.12 8.67 6.91
CA ASP A 107 -20.83 8.17 8.25
C ASP A 107 -21.71 8.93 9.27
N PRO A 108 -22.53 8.24 10.09
CA PRO A 108 -23.46 8.89 11.01
C PRO A 108 -22.77 9.53 12.22
N VAL A 109 -21.50 9.21 12.48
CA VAL A 109 -20.73 9.72 13.62
C VAL A 109 -19.82 10.86 13.18
N LEU A 110 -19.15 10.72 12.03
CA LEU A 110 -18.23 11.72 11.49
C LEU A 110 -18.90 12.73 10.55
N GLY A 111 -20.11 12.44 10.09
CA GLY A 111 -20.81 13.22 9.10
C GLY A 111 -20.15 13.14 7.71
N ASN A 112 -20.52 14.07 6.84
CA ASN A 112 -20.05 14.09 5.46
C ASN A 112 -18.70 14.80 5.33
N VAL A 113 -17.63 14.11 5.72
CA VAL A 113 -16.26 14.57 5.42
C VAL A 113 -16.05 14.49 3.92
N ARG A 114 -16.11 15.65 3.25
CA ARG A 114 -15.89 15.73 1.80
C ARG A 114 -14.39 15.60 1.52
N PRO A 115 -13.99 14.76 0.56
CA PRO A 115 -12.60 14.71 0.13
C PRO A 115 -12.19 16.06 -0.46
N THR A 116 -10.90 16.38 -0.36
CA THR A 116 -10.34 17.54 -1.06
C THR A 116 -10.60 17.40 -2.55
N GLN A 117 -11.06 18.46 -3.20
CA GLN A 117 -11.29 18.47 -4.64
C GLN A 117 -10.24 19.33 -5.34
N PHE A 118 -9.76 18.85 -6.49
CA PHE A 118 -8.89 19.61 -7.38
C PHE A 118 -9.42 19.51 -8.80
N GLY A 119 -9.80 20.64 -9.41
CA GLY A 119 -10.37 20.65 -10.75
C GLY A 119 -11.64 19.79 -10.91
N GLY A 120 -12.44 19.63 -9.85
CA GLY A 120 -13.64 18.79 -9.84
C GLY A 120 -13.38 17.30 -9.56
N ILE A 121 -12.13 16.89 -9.38
CA ILE A 121 -11.75 15.51 -9.06
C ILE A 121 -11.54 15.37 -7.56
N SER A 122 -12.20 14.40 -6.93
CA SER A 122 -11.99 14.06 -5.52
C SER A 122 -10.63 13.39 -5.31
N ILE A 123 -9.83 13.95 -4.40
CA ILE A 123 -8.54 13.41 -3.98
C ILE A 123 -8.72 12.74 -2.62
N TYR A 124 -8.49 11.43 -2.59
CA TYR A 124 -8.53 10.63 -1.37
C TYR A 124 -7.11 10.34 -0.88
N PRO A 125 -6.74 10.70 0.37
CA PRO A 125 -5.39 10.51 0.88
C PRO A 125 -4.91 9.05 0.85
N ASN A 126 -5.79 8.09 1.13
CA ASN A 126 -5.50 6.65 1.07
C ASN A 126 -5.21 6.16 -0.37
N VAL A 127 -5.97 6.64 -1.36
CA VAL A 127 -5.72 6.34 -2.78
C VAL A 127 -4.37 6.93 -3.20
N MET A 128 -4.06 8.16 -2.78
CA MET A 128 -2.75 8.79 -3.06
C MET A 128 -1.60 8.02 -2.41
N ALA A 129 -1.72 7.63 -1.15
CA ALA A 129 -0.74 6.79 -0.47
C ALA A 129 -0.55 5.44 -1.21
N GLY A 130 -1.63 4.85 -1.70
CA GLY A 130 -1.60 3.64 -2.51
C GLY A 130 -0.85 3.82 -3.82
N VAL A 131 -1.19 4.83 -4.61
CA VAL A 131 -0.52 5.14 -5.89
C VAL A 131 0.97 5.43 -5.68
N ILE A 132 1.32 6.22 -4.66
CA ILE A 132 2.72 6.54 -4.34
C ILE A 132 3.48 5.26 -3.95
N THR A 133 2.89 4.41 -3.10
CA THR A 133 3.53 3.17 -2.66
C THR A 133 3.75 2.21 -3.83
N ILE A 134 2.75 2.05 -4.71
CA ILE A 134 2.85 1.23 -5.93
C ILE A 134 3.95 1.80 -6.84
N ALA A 135 3.99 3.11 -7.06
CA ALA A 135 5.02 3.75 -7.88
C ALA A 135 6.44 3.54 -7.31
N ILE A 136 6.61 3.64 -5.99
CA ILE A 136 7.86 3.32 -5.30
C ILE A 136 8.26 1.86 -5.52
N ALA A 137 7.33 0.91 -5.37
CA ALA A 137 7.59 -0.51 -5.56
C ALA A 137 7.98 -0.84 -7.01
N LEU A 138 7.23 -0.29 -7.98
CA LEU A 138 7.52 -0.47 -9.42
C LEU A 138 8.86 0.13 -9.81
N THR A 139 9.20 1.31 -9.27
CA THR A 139 10.50 1.95 -9.50
C THR A 139 11.63 1.12 -8.90
N GLY A 140 11.46 0.64 -7.67
CA GLY A 140 12.39 -0.25 -7.00
C GLY A 140 12.63 -1.53 -7.81
N TYR A 141 11.55 -2.16 -8.29
CA TYR A 141 11.62 -3.35 -9.13
C TYR A 141 12.29 -3.07 -10.48
N TRP A 142 11.92 -2.00 -11.18
CA TRP A 142 12.52 -1.63 -12.46
C TRP A 142 14.04 -1.42 -12.35
N LEU A 143 14.49 -0.79 -11.26
CA LEU A 143 15.91 -0.59 -10.99
C LEU A 143 16.69 -1.89 -10.77
N THR A 144 16.06 -3.02 -10.45
CA THR A 144 16.75 -4.32 -10.36
C THR A 144 17.21 -4.86 -11.72
N GLY A 145 16.71 -4.29 -12.83
CA GLY A 145 16.76 -4.91 -14.15
C GLY A 145 17.77 -4.45 -15.16
N GLN A 146 18.27 -3.23 -15.07
CA GLN A 146 19.08 -2.68 -16.17
C GLN A 146 20.58 -2.98 -16.00
N ARG A 147 20.93 -4.23 -15.67
CA ARG A 147 22.27 -4.77 -15.96
C ARG A 147 22.13 -5.73 -17.13
N HIS A 148 22.87 -5.44 -18.22
CA HIS A 148 22.99 -6.18 -19.50
C HIS A 148 22.45 -5.53 -20.78
N SER A 149 22.36 -4.20 -20.93
CA SER A 149 22.28 -3.60 -22.28
C SER A 149 23.62 -3.09 -22.83
N VAL A 150 24.62 -2.83 -21.99
CA VAL A 150 25.90 -2.21 -22.42
C VAL A 150 26.97 -3.25 -22.83
N ALA A 151 26.78 -4.53 -22.51
CA ALA A 151 27.74 -5.60 -22.85
C ALA A 151 27.35 -6.43 -24.10
N ARG A 152 26.37 -5.97 -24.90
CA ARG A 152 25.94 -6.64 -26.15
C ARG A 152 26.20 -5.80 -27.41
N SER A 153 26.98 -4.74 -27.30
CA SER A 153 27.44 -3.94 -28.44
C SER A 153 28.86 -3.45 -28.18
N GLN A 154 29.83 -4.36 -28.27
CA GLN A 154 31.23 -4.18 -28.69
C GLN A 154 32.06 -5.39 -28.25
#